data_AF-A0A528MTN7-F1
#
_entry.id   AF-A0A528MTN7-F1
#
_cell.length_a   1.000
_cell.length_b   1.000
_cell.length_c   1.000
_cell.angle_alpha   90.00
_cell.angle_beta   90.00
_cell.angle_gamma   90.00
#
_symmetry.space_group_name_H-M   'P 1'
#
loop_
_entity.id
_entity.type
_entity.pdbx_description
1 polymer ?
#
loop_
_entity_poly.entity_id
_entity_poly.type
_entity_poly.pdbx_seq_one_letter_code
_entity_poly.pdbx_strand_id
1 'polypeptide(L)'
;MRSFFRHVAAADPASFGVAQRVLTIPIKRTHIDVTYHLTTAEVDTLIAAPDPKTPRGRRDRAFLLFLARTGARASEATGVNANDLQLERPHPQVLLRGKGRRDRVVPIAKDPAAGADILVER
;
A
#
# COMPACT_ATOMS: atom_id res chain seq x y z
N MET A 1 13.25 -10.14 -14.28
CA MET A 1 14.25 -10.59 -15.28
C MET A 1 15.33 -9.55 -15.58
N ARG A 2 15.03 -8.33 -16.05
CA ARG A 2 16.09 -7.32 -16.34
C ARG A 2 17.00 -6.93 -15.15
N SER A 3 16.44 -6.82 -13.94
CA SER A 3 17.26 -6.51 -12.74
C SER A 3 18.28 -7.62 -12.44
N PHE A 4 17.92 -8.88 -12.65
CA PHE A 4 18.83 -10.02 -12.51
C PHE A 4 19.95 -9.96 -13.55
N PHE A 5 19.64 -9.75 -14.84
CA PHE A 5 20.66 -9.67 -15.88
C PHE A 5 21.55 -8.41 -15.78
N ARG A 6 21.06 -7.31 -15.20
CA ARG A 6 21.93 -6.19 -14.81
C ARG A 6 22.92 -6.58 -13.72
N HIS A 7 22.48 -7.35 -12.73
CA HIS A 7 23.37 -7.87 -11.69
C HIS A 7 24.39 -8.86 -12.27
N VAL A 8 23.98 -9.83 -13.09
CA VAL A 8 24.89 -10.78 -13.74
C VAL A 8 25.94 -10.06 -14.60
N ALA A 9 25.55 -9.07 -15.40
CA ALA A 9 26.48 -8.28 -16.19
C ALA A 9 27.53 -7.53 -15.34
N ALA A 10 27.19 -7.16 -14.09
CA ALA A 10 28.09 -6.48 -13.18
C ALA A 10 28.94 -7.44 -12.33
N ALA A 11 28.41 -8.63 -12.01
CA ALA A 11 29.01 -9.58 -11.09
C ALA A 11 29.86 -10.66 -11.79
N ASP A 12 29.59 -10.96 -13.06
CA ASP A 12 30.30 -11.97 -13.85
C ASP A 12 30.64 -11.47 -15.27
N PRO A 13 31.89 -11.04 -15.52
CA PRO A 13 32.34 -10.60 -16.84
C PRO A 13 32.20 -11.66 -17.93
N ALA A 14 32.30 -12.95 -17.61
CA ALA A 14 32.19 -14.03 -18.60
C ALA A 14 30.77 -14.11 -19.19
N SER A 15 29.76 -13.80 -18.38
CA SER A 15 28.35 -13.77 -18.79
C SER A 15 27.89 -12.45 -19.39
N PHE A 16 28.75 -11.41 -19.44
CA PHE A 16 28.38 -10.05 -19.85
C PHE A 16 27.72 -10.00 -21.24
N GLY A 17 28.30 -10.68 -22.23
CA GLY A 17 27.78 -10.68 -23.61
C GLY A 17 26.39 -11.30 -23.72
N VAL A 18 26.11 -12.38 -22.98
CA VAL A 18 24.78 -13.00 -22.93
C VAL A 18 23.79 -12.07 -22.22
N ALA A 19 24.19 -11.50 -21.09
CA ALA A 19 23.36 -10.60 -20.31
C ALA A 19 22.97 -9.34 -21.09
N GLN A 20 23.89 -8.75 -21.85
CA GLN A 20 23.60 -7.60 -22.73
C GLN A 20 22.55 -7.93 -23.78
N ARG A 21 22.66 -9.08 -24.48
CA ARG A 21 21.65 -9.48 -25.47
C ARG A 21 20.26 -9.59 -24.86
N VAL A 22 20.13 -10.21 -23.68
CA VAL A 22 18.84 -10.29 -22.97
C VAL A 22 18.32 -8.90 -22.58
N LEU A 23 19.20 -8.00 -22.13
CA LEU A 23 18.81 -6.65 -21.74
C LEU A 23 18.30 -5.81 -22.93
N THR A 24 18.84 -6.05 -24.13
CA THR A 24 18.43 -5.36 -25.38
C THR A 24 17.12 -5.85 -25.97
N ILE A 25 16.61 -7.03 -25.57
CA ILE A 25 15.29 -7.51 -26.03
C ILE A 25 14.24 -6.45 -25.68
N PRO A 26 13.48 -5.91 -26.65
CA PRO A 26 12.47 -4.90 -26.39
C PRO A 26 11.40 -5.42 -25.41
N ILE A 27 10.85 -4.53 -24.57
CA ILE A 27 9.66 -4.90 -23.78
C ILE A 27 8.52 -5.13 -24.76
N LYS A 28 7.95 -6.33 -24.76
CA LYS A 28 6.68 -6.57 -25.44
C LYS A 28 5.62 -5.69 -24.79
N ARG A 29 5.16 -4.67 -25.51
CA ARG A 29 4.00 -3.89 -25.12
C ARG A 29 2.77 -4.76 -25.38
N THR A 30 2.06 -5.10 -24.31
CA THR A 30 0.80 -5.81 -24.39
C THR A 30 -0.33 -4.83 -24.17
N HIS A 31 -1.55 -5.20 -24.55
CA HIS A 31 -2.73 -4.49 -24.07
C HIS A 31 -2.69 -4.45 -22.53
N ILE A 32 -2.89 -3.26 -21.97
CA ILE A 32 -3.04 -3.07 -20.53
C ILE A 32 -4.52 -2.78 -20.36
N ASP A 33 -5.25 -3.73 -19.79
CA ASP A 33 -6.66 -3.51 -19.46
C ASP A 33 -6.77 -2.35 -18.47
N VAL A 34 -7.82 -1.55 -18.64
CA VAL A 34 -8.10 -0.45 -17.72
C VAL A 34 -8.47 -1.04 -16.37
N THR A 35 -7.76 -0.63 -15.31
CA THR A 35 -8.13 -1.00 -13.95
C THR A 35 -9.46 -0.35 -13.58
N TYR A 36 -10.49 -1.16 -13.35
CA TYR A 36 -11.76 -0.69 -12.83
C TYR A 36 -11.58 -0.15 -11.40
N HIS A 37 -12.22 0.98 -11.11
CA HIS A 37 -12.27 1.57 -9.78
C HIS A 37 -13.66 1.37 -9.20
N LEU A 38 -13.72 1.36 -7.87
CA LEU A 38 -14.98 1.29 -7.15
C LEU A 38 -15.62 2.67 -7.09
N THR A 39 -16.94 2.71 -7.28
CA THR A 39 -17.78 3.86 -6.97
C THR A 39 -17.85 4.07 -5.45
N THR A 40 -18.21 5.27 -5.03
CA THR A 40 -18.37 5.59 -3.59
C THR A 40 -19.34 4.62 -2.90
N ALA A 41 -20.46 4.29 -3.55
CA ALA A 41 -21.46 3.37 -2.99
C ALA A 41 -20.91 1.94 -2.80
N GLU A 42 -20.07 1.47 -3.73
CA GLU A 42 -19.42 0.16 -3.60
C GLU A 42 -18.38 0.16 -2.47
N VAL A 43 -17.61 1.25 -2.34
CA VAL A 43 -16.67 1.43 -1.22
C VAL A 43 -17.40 1.43 0.11
N ASP A 44 -18.50 2.17 0.24
CA ASP A 44 -19.31 2.23 1.46
C ASP A 44 -19.88 0.85 1.82
N THR A 45 -20.34 0.09 0.81
CA THR A 45 -20.83 -1.28 0.99
C THR A 45 -19.74 -2.21 1.51
N LEU A 46 -18.52 -2.12 0.96
CA LEU A 46 -17.38 -2.91 1.42
C LEU A 46 -16.99 -2.57 2.87
N ILE A 47 -16.98 -1.29 3.23
CA ILE A 47 -16.65 -0.84 4.59
C ILE A 47 -17.72 -1.32 5.59
N ALA A 48 -18.98 -1.44 5.16
CA ALA A 48 -20.08 -1.90 6.00
C ALA A 48 -20.18 -3.43 6.15
N ALA A 49 -19.51 -4.20 5.30
CA ALA A 49 -19.63 -5.67 5.27
C ALA A 49 -19.11 -6.42 6.52
N PRO A 50 -18.00 -6.01 7.19
CA PRO A 50 -17.50 -6.73 8.37
C PRO A 50 -18.39 -6.57 9.61
N ASP A 51 -18.58 -7.65 10.37
CA ASP A 51 -19.43 -7.64 11.58
C ASP A 51 -18.81 -6.82 12.73
N PRO A 52 -19.40 -5.66 13.10
CA PRO A 52 -18.86 -4.79 14.15
C PRO A 52 -18.95 -5.40 15.56
N LYS A 53 -19.73 -6.47 15.76
CA LYS A 53 -19.84 -7.16 17.06
C LYS A 53 -18.61 -8.00 17.37
N THR A 54 -17.87 -8.42 16.35
CA THR A 54 -16.65 -9.22 16.53
C THR A 54 -15.40 -8.34 16.58
N PRO A 55 -14.39 -8.66 17.41
CA PRO A 55 -13.11 -7.94 17.39
C PRO A 55 -12.47 -7.92 15.99
N ARG A 56 -12.53 -9.04 15.28
CA ARG A 56 -12.03 -9.17 13.91
C ARG A 56 -12.76 -8.26 12.93
N GLY A 57 -14.09 -8.21 12.98
CA GLY A 57 -14.86 -7.36 12.08
C GLY A 57 -14.67 -5.87 12.36
N ARG A 58 -14.49 -5.45 13.62
CA ARG A 58 -14.07 -4.07 13.94
C ARG A 58 -12.73 -3.71 13.31
N ARG A 59 -11.73 -4.60 13.45
CA ARG A 59 -10.40 -4.41 12.86
C ARG A 59 -10.46 -4.34 11.33
N ASP A 60 -11.15 -5.29 10.71
CA ASP A 60 -11.23 -5.38 9.25
C ASP A 60 -12.00 -4.16 8.68
N ARG A 61 -13.05 -3.68 9.38
CA ARG A 61 -13.74 -2.43 9.04
C ARG A 61 -12.86 -1.19 9.16
N ALA A 62 -12.13 -1.06 10.26
CA ALA A 62 -11.17 0.04 10.46
C ALA A 62 -10.10 0.04 9.36
N PHE A 63 -9.61 -1.13 8.98
CA PHE A 63 -8.61 -1.29 7.93
C PHE A 63 -9.15 -0.86 6.55
N LEU A 64 -10.36 -1.28 6.17
CA LEU A 64 -10.99 -0.87 4.92
C LEU A 64 -11.24 0.64 4.87
N LEU A 65 -11.74 1.21 5.98
CA LEU A 65 -11.97 2.64 6.09
C LEU A 65 -10.68 3.45 6.00
N PHE A 66 -9.60 2.96 6.62
CA PHE A 66 -8.27 3.56 6.53
C PHE A 66 -7.76 3.58 5.09
N LEU A 67 -7.84 2.45 4.38
CA LEU A 67 -7.43 2.36 2.97
C LEU A 67 -8.23 3.31 2.08
N ALA A 68 -9.56 3.31 2.23
CA ALA A 68 -10.45 4.14 1.44
C ALA A 68 -10.18 5.65 1.62
N ARG A 69 -9.83 6.08 2.83
CA ARG A 69 -9.59 7.50 3.14
C ARG A 69 -8.19 7.98 2.81
N THR A 70 -7.18 7.14 3.00
CA THR A 70 -5.77 7.53 2.86
C THR A 70 -5.17 7.19 1.50
N GLY A 71 -5.82 6.28 0.75
CA GLY A 71 -5.23 5.71 -0.45
C GLY A 71 -3.92 4.96 -0.18
N ALA A 72 -3.70 4.51 1.05
CA ALA A 72 -2.55 3.71 1.41
C ALA A 72 -2.55 2.38 0.63
N ARG A 73 -1.36 1.89 0.28
CA ARG A 73 -1.22 0.52 -0.22
C ARG A 73 -1.43 -0.43 0.96
N ALA A 74 -1.90 -1.65 0.68
CA ALA A 74 -2.08 -2.67 1.70
C ALA A 74 -0.81 -2.87 2.56
N SER A 75 0.37 -2.93 1.93
CA SER A 75 1.65 -3.06 2.65
C SER A 75 2.00 -1.86 3.53
N GLU A 76 1.60 -0.66 3.13
CA GLU A 76 1.82 0.56 3.93
C GLU A 76 0.89 0.54 5.14
N ALA A 77 -0.40 0.24 4.93
CA ALA A 77 -1.40 0.16 6.00
C ALA A 77 -1.07 -0.91 7.03
N THR A 78 -0.62 -2.11 6.61
CA THR A 78 -0.20 -3.17 7.54
C THR A 78 1.10 -2.87 8.29
N GLY A 79 1.88 -1.89 7.83
CA GLY A 79 3.16 -1.48 8.41
C GLY A 79 3.08 -0.26 9.32
N VAL A 80 1.91 0.36 9.45
CA VAL A 80 1.68 1.51 10.36
C VAL A 80 1.86 1.05 11.80
N ASN A 81 2.56 1.86 12.60
CA ASN A 81 2.69 1.68 14.05
C ASN A 81 2.24 2.92 14.82
N ALA A 82 2.26 2.84 16.16
CA ALA A 82 1.73 3.90 17.03
C ALA A 82 2.45 5.24 16.82
N ASN A 83 3.76 5.18 16.58
CA ASN A 83 4.59 6.37 16.38
C ASN A 83 4.32 7.06 15.03
N ASP A 84 3.69 6.35 14.09
CA ASP A 84 3.29 6.90 12.80
C ASP A 84 1.96 7.67 12.89
N LEU A 85 1.18 7.46 13.95
CA LEU A 85 -0.13 8.08 14.15
C LEU A 85 -0.02 9.28 15.09
N GLN A 86 -0.39 10.45 14.59
CA GLN A 86 -0.45 11.68 15.37
C GLN A 86 -1.90 12.11 15.54
N LEU A 87 -2.65 11.35 16.35
CA LEU A 87 -4.11 11.50 16.50
C LEU A 87 -4.54 12.69 17.37
N GLU A 88 -3.71 13.07 18.35
CA GLU A 88 -4.07 14.08 19.35
C GLU A 88 -3.97 15.52 18.83
N ARG A 89 -3.39 15.74 17.66
CA ARG A 89 -3.21 17.07 17.07
C ARG A 89 -4.54 17.65 16.54
N PRO A 90 -4.65 18.99 16.36
CA PRO A 90 -5.81 19.61 15.72
C PRO A 90 -6.09 19.04 14.33
N HIS A 91 -5.03 18.66 13.61
CA HIS A 91 -5.07 17.99 12.32
C HIS A 91 -4.38 16.62 12.46
N PRO A 92 -5.15 15.54 12.68
CA PRO A 92 -4.57 14.22 12.77
C PRO A 92 -3.91 13.80 11.46
N GLN A 93 -2.80 13.08 11.57
CA GLN A 93 -2.05 12.64 10.41
C GLN A 93 -1.39 11.29 10.65
N VAL A 94 -1.14 10.57 9.56
CA VAL A 94 -0.40 9.31 9.54
C VAL A 94 0.83 9.41 8.64
N LEU A 95 1.96 8.87 9.10
CA LEU A 95 3.15 8.67 8.28
C LEU A 95 3.06 7.33 7.55
N LEU A 96 2.95 7.38 6.21
CA LEU A 96 2.98 6.18 5.37
C LEU A 96 4.38 5.96 4.80
N ARG A 97 4.99 4.82 5.14
CA ARG A 97 6.33 4.44 4.65
C ARG A 97 6.22 3.61 3.38
N GLY A 98 6.53 4.23 2.25
CA GLY A 98 6.46 3.59 0.93
C GLY A 98 7.74 2.84 0.55
N LYS A 99 7.61 1.94 -0.43
CA LYS A 99 8.77 1.22 -1.01
C LYS A 99 9.77 2.22 -1.59
N GLY A 100 11.05 2.01 -1.27
CA GLY A 100 12.16 2.86 -1.74
C GLY A 100 12.35 4.14 -0.92
N ARG A 101 11.96 4.14 0.37
CA ARG A 101 12.06 5.29 1.29
C ARG A 101 11.27 6.52 0.81
N ARG A 102 10.13 6.27 0.15
CA ARG A 102 9.21 7.33 -0.25
C ARG A 102 8.15 7.46 0.82
N ASP A 103 8.44 8.29 1.81
CA ASP A 103 7.56 8.53 2.94
C ASP A 103 6.65 9.72 2.62
N ARG A 104 5.40 9.65 3.07
CA ARG A 104 4.44 10.75 2.94
C ARG A 104 3.57 10.85 4.19
N VAL A 105 3.22 12.07 4.55
CA VAL A 105 2.28 12.36 5.63
C VAL A 105 0.90 12.57 5.01
N VAL A 106 -0.09 11.84 5.50
CA VAL A 106 -1.47 11.92 5.01
C VAL A 106 -2.37 12.39 6.15
N PRO A 107 -3.14 13.48 5.97
CA PRO A 107 -4.16 13.88 6.93
C PRO A 107 -5.23 12.79 7.06
N ILE A 108 -5.65 12.51 8.29
CA ILE A 108 -6.75 11.58 8.56
C ILE A 108 -7.85 12.31 9.32
N ALA A 109 -9.10 12.04 8.96
CA ALA A 109 -10.24 12.63 9.63
C ALA A 109 -10.31 12.14 11.08
N LYS A 110 -10.69 13.03 12.02
CA LYS A 110 -11.12 12.66 13.38
C LYS A 110 -12.48 11.97 13.29
N ASP A 111 -12.50 10.75 12.77
CA ASP A 111 -13.69 9.93 12.80
C ASP A 111 -13.48 8.79 13.78
N PRO A 112 -14.28 8.71 14.86
CA PRO A 112 -14.21 7.60 15.80
C PRO A 112 -14.46 6.23 15.16
N ALA A 113 -15.09 6.15 13.98
CA ALA A 113 -15.25 4.91 13.24
C ALA A 113 -13.99 4.46 12.50
N ALA A 114 -13.02 5.36 12.28
CA ALA A 114 -11.79 5.05 11.55
C ALA A 114 -10.88 4.09 12.32
N GLY A 115 -10.99 4.04 13.65
CA GLY A 115 -10.28 3.06 14.48
C GLY A 115 -8.80 2.93 14.12
N ALA A 116 -8.13 4.03 13.76
CA ALA A 116 -6.74 3.97 13.30
C ALA A 116 -5.83 3.45 14.42
N ASP A 117 -6.19 3.72 15.66
CA ASP A 117 -5.70 3.12 16.89
C ASP A 117 -5.90 1.60 16.95
N ILE A 118 -7.07 1.09 16.53
CA ILE A 118 -7.36 -0.36 16.45
C ILE A 118 -6.41 -1.08 15.47
N LEU A 119 -5.82 -0.38 14.49
CA LEU A 119 -4.82 -0.96 13.60
C LEU A 119 -3.47 -1.22 14.28
N VAL A 120 -3.23 -0.59 15.43
CA VAL A 120 -1.96 -0.62 16.15
C VAL A 120 -2.03 -1.42 17.45
N GLU A 121 -3.24 -1.60 18.01
CA GLU A 121 -3.50 -2.52 19.11
C GLU A 121 -3.31 -3.97 18.63
N ARG A 122 -2.09 -4.50 18.80
CA ARG A 122 -1.75 -5.92 18.60
C ARG A 122 -1.84 -6.70 19.88
#